data_AF-A0A7W1U7R6-F1
#
_entry.id   AF-A0A7W1U7R6-F1
#
_cell.length_a   1.000
_cell.length_b   1.000
_cell.length_c   1.000
_cell.angle_alpha   90.00
_cell.angle_beta   90.00
_cell.angle_gamma   90.00
#
_symmetry.space_group_name_H-M   'P 1'
#
loop_
_entity.id
_entity.type
_entity.pdbx_description
1 polymer ?
#
loop_
_entity_poly.entity_id
_entity_poly.type
_entity_poly.pdbx_seq_one_letter_code
_entity_poly.pdbx_strand_id
1 'polypeptide(L)'
;MTRARLASLHIASAAVAVSLFSAVISGVKADNWPFPSRSPAGANSSLSPAPAPRATRPPFDFPLRQETWNQLPDHQLSPVGEAAHALRPERWLHGETENFIFHFRSLGDALQVAREIEFDLWYVAQSLGASRDTYTRKSHIFVFADEREWQTFLAGTHAPGWTHSFAHEDELFLNIGGTGHGFDSQTLAHETTHAVVARIYGRRRWPVWLNEGFAEYMGEASVAARHWQSPLSNQRSLQAAQMTVAELFATKQYPAEIAVVGRLYDTSAKFVRYLFNKYPKQLFPKFVDRLLDGEAAPAALIAIYGNEFRDMDAFEKRFSQFVR
;
A
#
# COMPACT_ATOMS: atom_id res chain seq x y z
N MET A 1 -30.28 -42.58 41.50
CA MET A 1 -30.78 -41.81 40.32
C MET A 1 -29.86 -40.63 40.11
N THR A 2 -28.95 -40.80 39.18
CA THR A 2 -27.71 -40.02 39.01
C THR A 2 -27.88 -39.23 37.72
N ARG A 3 -27.79 -37.89 37.76
CA ARG A 3 -27.72 -37.07 36.54
C ARG A 3 -26.47 -36.21 36.56
N ALA A 4 -25.76 -36.32 35.45
CA ALA A 4 -24.35 -36.05 35.26
C ALA A 4 -24.02 -34.58 35.05
N ARG A 5 -22.82 -34.20 35.48
CA ARG A 5 -22.11 -32.97 35.10
C ARG A 5 -21.84 -32.99 33.60
N LEU A 6 -22.31 -31.97 32.88
CA LEU A 6 -21.84 -31.64 31.54
C LEU A 6 -20.70 -30.63 31.66
N ALA A 7 -19.51 -31.08 31.31
CA ALA A 7 -18.31 -30.27 31.24
C ALA A 7 -18.37 -29.33 30.03
N SER A 8 -18.13 -28.05 30.27
CA SER A 8 -17.90 -27.03 29.23
C SER A 8 -16.57 -27.32 28.55
N LEU A 9 -16.60 -27.71 27.28
CA LEU A 9 -15.41 -27.76 26.43
C LEU A 9 -15.23 -26.39 25.77
N HIS A 10 -14.21 -25.64 26.22
CA HIS A 10 -13.65 -24.53 25.47
C HIS A 10 -12.88 -25.08 24.27
N ILE A 11 -13.37 -24.85 23.05
CA ILE A 11 -12.56 -24.95 21.83
C ILE A 11 -12.32 -23.52 21.34
N ALA A 12 -11.19 -22.97 21.75
CA ALA A 12 -10.62 -21.79 21.13
C ALA A 12 -9.82 -22.24 19.90
N SER A 13 -10.41 -22.13 18.72
CA SER A 13 -9.68 -22.27 17.44
C SER A 13 -9.32 -20.87 16.95
N ALA A 14 -8.15 -20.38 17.33
CA ALA A 14 -7.49 -19.26 16.66
C ALA A 14 -6.66 -19.82 15.51
N ALA A 15 -7.27 -19.92 14.33
CA ALA A 15 -6.52 -20.11 13.08
C ALA A 15 -6.04 -18.72 12.64
N VAL A 16 -4.81 -18.38 13.02
CA VAL A 16 -4.09 -17.23 12.47
C VAL A 16 -3.65 -17.63 11.06
N ALA A 17 -4.30 -17.07 10.05
CA ALA A 17 -3.82 -17.12 8.68
C ALA A 17 -2.54 -16.28 8.63
N VAL A 18 -1.40 -16.96 8.63
CA VAL A 18 -0.11 -16.33 8.35
C VAL A 18 -0.01 -16.26 6.82
N SER A 19 -0.14 -15.07 6.23
CA SER A 19 0.28 -14.83 4.85
C SER A 19 1.82 -14.88 4.80
N LEU A 20 2.35 -16.10 4.81
CA LEU A 20 3.75 -16.37 4.49
C LEU A 20 3.91 -16.19 2.98
N PHE A 21 4.43 -15.05 2.56
CA PHE A 21 5.16 -14.96 1.30
C PHE A 21 6.42 -15.83 1.41
N SER A 22 6.26 -17.13 1.17
CA SER A 22 7.37 -18.05 0.88
C SER A 22 7.34 -18.33 -0.62
N ALA A 23 8.06 -17.52 -1.38
CA ALA A 23 8.32 -17.81 -2.78
C ALA A 23 9.28 -19.01 -2.87
N VAL A 24 8.74 -20.17 -3.24
CA VAL A 24 9.53 -21.19 -3.93
C VAL A 24 9.52 -20.79 -5.40
N ILE A 25 10.68 -20.49 -5.98
CA ILE A 25 11.17 -20.88 -7.32
C ILE A 25 12.41 -20.06 -7.70
N SER A 26 13.38 -20.78 -8.25
CA SER A 26 14.64 -20.32 -8.81
C SER A 26 14.49 -19.37 -10.02
N GLY A 27 15.33 -18.35 -10.06
CA GLY A 27 15.89 -17.83 -11.32
C GLY A 27 15.04 -16.87 -12.14
N VAL A 28 14.64 -15.72 -11.59
CA VAL A 28 14.28 -14.54 -12.41
C VAL A 28 14.89 -13.30 -11.75
N LYS A 29 15.71 -12.54 -12.50
CA LYS A 29 16.24 -11.25 -12.06
C LYS A 29 15.13 -10.20 -12.14
N ALA A 30 14.72 -9.66 -11.00
CA ALA A 30 13.77 -8.56 -10.90
C ALA A 30 14.51 -7.23 -11.10
N ASP A 31 14.69 -6.79 -12.34
CA ASP A 31 15.22 -5.46 -12.61
C ASP A 31 14.03 -4.45 -12.67
N ASN A 32 13.96 -3.56 -11.68
CA ASN A 32 13.16 -2.31 -11.67
C ASN A 32 11.62 -2.40 -11.67
N TRP A 33 11.06 -3.47 -11.15
CA TRP A 33 9.65 -3.50 -10.73
C TRP A 33 9.42 -2.70 -9.44
N PRO A 34 8.29 -1.97 -9.24
CA PRO A 34 7.24 -1.60 -10.20
C PRO A 34 7.45 -0.22 -10.89
N PHE A 35 8.62 0.43 -10.72
CA PHE A 35 8.83 1.82 -11.19
C PHE A 35 10.00 1.94 -12.19
N PRO A 36 9.74 2.18 -13.50
CA PRO A 36 10.80 2.42 -14.47
C PRO A 36 11.47 3.79 -14.31
N SER A 37 12.76 3.86 -14.64
CA SER A 37 13.65 5.01 -14.42
C SER A 37 13.80 5.89 -15.67
N ARG A 38 12.96 6.92 -15.85
CA ARG A 38 13.27 8.07 -16.73
C ARG A 38 12.67 9.39 -16.22
N SER A 39 13.51 10.42 -16.13
CA SER A 39 13.14 11.79 -15.76
C SER A 39 13.21 12.73 -16.97
N PRO A 40 12.28 13.68 -17.10
CA PRO A 40 12.57 15.01 -17.63
C PRO A 40 12.57 16.04 -16.49
N ALA A 41 13.56 16.92 -16.50
CA ALA A 41 13.72 18.02 -15.56
C ALA A 41 12.75 19.18 -15.84
N GLY A 42 12.35 19.93 -14.80
CA GLY A 42 11.82 21.29 -15.01
C GLY A 42 10.98 21.90 -13.89
N ALA A 43 11.61 22.80 -13.14
CA ALA A 43 11.11 24.04 -12.50
C ALA A 43 10.13 24.00 -11.31
N ASN A 44 10.68 24.47 -10.17
CA ASN A 44 10.02 24.82 -8.91
C ASN A 44 9.17 26.09 -8.99
N SER A 45 8.11 26.16 -8.20
CA SER A 45 7.61 27.40 -7.58
C SER A 45 6.83 27.07 -6.31
N SER A 46 7.33 27.57 -5.18
CA SER A 46 6.83 27.36 -3.82
C SER A 46 5.96 28.53 -3.36
N LEU A 47 4.71 28.26 -2.98
CA LEU A 47 3.92 29.07 -2.05
C LEU A 47 3.06 28.11 -1.21
N SER A 48 3.30 28.04 0.10
CA SER A 48 2.48 27.23 1.02
C SER A 48 1.16 27.95 1.32
N PRO A 49 -0.01 27.35 1.00
CA PRO A 49 -1.30 27.82 1.49
C PRO A 49 -1.54 27.34 2.92
N ALA A 50 -2.45 28.01 3.63
CA ALA A 50 -2.97 27.60 4.93
C ALA A 50 -3.49 26.14 4.89
N PRO A 51 -3.39 25.38 6.00
CA PRO A 51 -3.79 23.98 6.02
C PRO A 51 -5.28 23.84 5.67
N ALA A 52 -5.55 23.18 4.56
CA ALA A 52 -6.90 22.84 4.14
C ALA A 52 -7.61 22.00 5.23
N PRO A 53 -8.94 22.13 5.35
CA PRO A 53 -9.72 21.30 6.29
C PRO A 53 -9.47 19.81 5.99
N ARG A 54 -9.21 19.04 7.05
CA ARG A 54 -9.00 17.59 6.94
C ARG A 54 -10.26 16.95 6.35
N ALA A 55 -10.08 16.05 5.38
CA ALA A 55 -11.18 15.31 4.77
C ALA A 55 -11.96 14.52 5.85
N THR A 56 -13.29 14.62 5.81
CA THR A 56 -14.19 13.85 6.69
C THR A 56 -14.11 12.36 6.37
N ARG A 57 -14.24 11.50 7.39
CA ARG A 57 -14.26 10.05 7.20
C ARG A 57 -15.34 9.66 6.17
N PRO A 58 -14.99 8.85 5.17
CA PRO A 58 -15.91 8.46 4.12
C PRO A 58 -16.95 7.46 4.71
N PRO A 59 -18.25 7.52 4.36
CA PRO A 59 -19.27 6.58 4.85
C PRO A 59 -18.92 5.12 4.52
N PHE A 60 -19.43 4.16 5.29
CA PHE A 60 -19.10 2.74 5.02
C PHE A 60 -19.73 2.21 3.72
N ASP A 61 -20.86 2.80 3.30
CA ASP A 61 -21.58 2.40 2.09
C ASP A 61 -21.27 3.39 0.96
N PHE A 62 -20.20 3.12 0.20
CA PHE A 62 -19.99 3.80 -1.09
C PHE A 62 -20.70 3.03 -2.19
N PRO A 63 -21.73 3.61 -2.82
CA PRO A 63 -22.35 2.96 -3.95
C PRO A 63 -21.38 3.02 -5.13
N LEU A 64 -20.85 1.86 -5.51
CA LEU A 64 -20.29 1.67 -6.84
C LEU A 64 -21.42 1.85 -7.85
N ARG A 65 -21.38 2.94 -8.60
CA ARG A 65 -22.33 3.22 -9.67
C ARG A 65 -21.82 2.57 -10.95
N GLN A 66 -22.58 1.62 -11.51
CA GLN A 66 -22.23 1.08 -12.83
C GLN A 66 -22.46 2.14 -13.91
N GLU A 67 -21.53 2.22 -14.83
CA GLU A 67 -21.52 3.15 -15.94
C GLU A 67 -21.06 2.43 -17.21
N THR A 68 -21.27 3.04 -18.37
CA THR A 68 -20.57 2.64 -19.59
C THR A 68 -19.23 3.36 -19.69
N TRP A 69 -18.28 2.82 -20.47
CA TRP A 69 -16.98 3.47 -20.70
C TRP A 69 -17.13 4.96 -21.06
N ASN A 70 -18.04 5.29 -21.99
CA ASN A 70 -18.25 6.66 -22.46
C ASN A 70 -18.83 7.62 -21.40
N GLN A 71 -19.40 7.10 -20.31
CA GLN A 71 -19.96 7.90 -19.22
C GLN A 71 -18.94 8.18 -18.11
N LEU A 72 -17.79 7.50 -18.12
CA LEU A 72 -16.74 7.70 -17.11
C LEU A 72 -16.14 9.12 -17.22
N PRO A 73 -15.79 9.75 -16.09
CA PRO A 73 -15.24 11.11 -16.07
C PRO A 73 -13.77 11.19 -16.48
N ASP A 74 -13.05 10.06 -16.51
CA ASP A 74 -11.66 9.96 -16.94
C ASP A 74 -11.47 8.68 -17.79
N HIS A 75 -10.65 8.81 -18.83
CA HIS A 75 -10.28 7.76 -19.79
C HIS A 75 -8.76 7.63 -19.93
N GLN A 76 -7.98 8.41 -19.16
CA GLN A 76 -6.53 8.41 -19.22
C GLN A 76 -5.97 7.22 -18.45
N LEU A 77 -5.58 6.20 -19.20
CA LEU A 77 -4.92 5.00 -18.72
C LEU A 77 -3.40 5.08 -18.95
N SER A 78 -2.63 4.45 -18.06
CA SER A 78 -1.21 4.18 -18.32
C SER A 78 -1.07 3.13 -19.45
N PRO A 79 0.13 2.92 -20.04
CA PRO A 79 0.34 1.83 -20.98
C PRO A 79 -0.02 0.44 -20.42
N VAL A 80 0.11 0.25 -19.10
CA VAL A 80 -0.29 -1.00 -18.42
C VAL A 80 -1.82 -1.08 -18.32
N GLY A 81 -2.48 0.04 -17.99
CA GLY A 81 -3.93 0.15 -17.97
C GLY A 81 -4.56 -0.06 -19.36
N GLU A 82 -3.97 0.52 -20.40
CA GLU A 82 -4.39 0.29 -21.80
C GLU A 82 -4.28 -1.18 -22.18
N ALA A 83 -3.18 -1.86 -21.80
CA ALA A 83 -3.00 -3.28 -22.06
C ALA A 83 -4.05 -4.15 -21.32
N ALA A 84 -4.37 -3.82 -20.06
CA ALA A 84 -5.43 -4.47 -19.32
C ALA A 84 -6.80 -4.25 -19.98
N HIS A 85 -7.10 -3.00 -20.35
CA HIS A 85 -8.38 -2.63 -20.98
C HIS A 85 -8.57 -3.28 -22.35
N ALA A 86 -7.49 -3.41 -23.14
CA ALA A 86 -7.50 -4.06 -24.45
C ALA A 86 -7.66 -5.59 -24.39
N LEU A 87 -7.43 -6.22 -23.23
CA LEU A 87 -7.66 -7.65 -23.07
C LEU A 87 -9.17 -7.91 -22.97
N ARG A 88 -9.75 -8.56 -23.98
CA ARG A 88 -11.20 -8.88 -24.06
C ARG A 88 -12.09 -7.67 -23.72
N PRO A 89 -12.04 -6.59 -24.51
CA PRO A 89 -12.71 -5.33 -24.19
C PRO A 89 -14.23 -5.49 -24.02
N GLU A 90 -14.85 -6.41 -24.76
CA GLU A 90 -16.28 -6.73 -24.72
C GLU A 90 -16.76 -7.29 -23.37
N ARG A 91 -15.83 -7.74 -22.53
CA ARG A 91 -16.14 -8.30 -21.21
C ARG A 91 -15.98 -7.29 -20.08
N TRP A 92 -15.53 -6.06 -20.34
CA TRP A 92 -15.34 -5.07 -19.28
C TRP A 92 -16.69 -4.45 -18.96
N LEU A 93 -17.07 -4.54 -17.69
CA LEU A 93 -18.06 -3.67 -17.09
C LEU A 93 -17.32 -2.50 -16.46
N HIS A 94 -18.02 -1.36 -16.36
CA HIS A 94 -17.45 -0.15 -15.79
C HIS A 94 -18.32 0.38 -14.67
N GLY A 95 -17.69 1.14 -13.80
CA GLY A 95 -18.38 1.88 -12.78
C GLY A 95 -17.43 2.82 -12.07
N GLU A 96 -17.95 3.56 -11.11
CA GLU A 96 -17.15 4.49 -10.34
C GLU A 96 -17.68 4.63 -8.92
N THR A 97 -16.76 4.96 -8.03
CA THR A 97 -17.04 5.50 -6.70
C THR A 97 -16.63 6.97 -6.68
N GLU A 98 -16.45 7.57 -5.51
CA GLU A 98 -16.08 8.98 -5.41
C GLU A 98 -14.67 9.26 -5.95
N ASN A 99 -13.70 8.39 -5.65
CA ASN A 99 -12.29 8.60 -5.96
C ASN A 99 -11.70 7.57 -6.94
N PHE A 100 -12.48 6.58 -7.39
CA PHE A 100 -12.01 5.50 -8.26
C PHE A 100 -12.94 5.22 -9.43
N ILE A 101 -12.34 4.81 -10.54
CA ILE A 101 -12.98 4.23 -11.72
C ILE A 101 -12.67 2.74 -11.74
N PHE A 102 -13.69 1.92 -11.89
CA PHE A 102 -13.59 0.47 -11.90
C PHE A 102 -13.78 -0.08 -13.30
N HIS A 103 -12.88 -0.98 -13.70
CA HIS A 103 -13.01 -1.88 -14.84
C HIS A 103 -13.06 -3.29 -14.25
N PHE A 104 -14.19 -3.99 -14.39
CA PHE A 104 -14.39 -5.27 -13.72
C PHE A 104 -15.12 -6.30 -14.60
N ARG A 105 -14.91 -7.58 -14.31
CA ARG A 105 -15.63 -8.69 -14.97
C ARG A 105 -16.90 -9.11 -14.22
N SER A 106 -16.93 -8.89 -12.90
CA SER A 106 -17.98 -9.32 -11.98
C SER A 106 -18.33 -8.18 -11.03
N LEU A 107 -19.62 -7.81 -10.98
CA LEU A 107 -20.08 -6.77 -10.04
C LEU A 107 -19.83 -7.18 -8.59
N GLY A 108 -19.97 -8.46 -8.26
CA GLY A 108 -19.75 -8.96 -6.89
C GLY A 108 -18.33 -8.68 -6.41
N ASP A 109 -17.34 -8.92 -7.26
CA ASP A 109 -15.92 -8.72 -6.96
C ASP A 109 -15.59 -7.22 -6.88
N ALA A 110 -16.12 -6.42 -7.81
CA ALA A 110 -15.97 -4.96 -7.77
C ALA A 110 -16.57 -4.34 -6.49
N LEU A 111 -17.74 -4.84 -6.05
CA LEU A 111 -18.35 -4.42 -4.80
C LEU A 111 -17.53 -4.84 -3.57
N GLN A 112 -16.75 -5.93 -3.61
CA GLN A 112 -15.84 -6.29 -2.52
C GLN A 112 -14.74 -5.23 -2.35
N VAL A 113 -14.12 -4.83 -3.45
CA VAL A 113 -13.10 -3.78 -3.46
C VAL A 113 -13.67 -2.42 -3.07
N ALA A 114 -14.81 -2.04 -3.67
CA ALA A 114 -15.42 -0.72 -3.47
C ALA A 114 -15.82 -0.42 -2.02
N ARG A 115 -16.18 -1.45 -1.23
CA ARG A 115 -16.52 -1.30 0.20
C ARG A 115 -15.35 -0.82 1.06
N GLU A 116 -14.12 -1.00 0.59
CA GLU A 116 -12.93 -0.84 1.42
C GLU A 116 -12.03 0.28 0.92
N ILE A 117 -11.89 0.39 -0.40
CA ILE A 117 -10.85 1.21 -1.01
C ILE A 117 -11.00 2.71 -0.77
N GLU A 118 -12.22 3.21 -0.65
CA GLU A 118 -12.47 4.64 -0.33
C GLU A 118 -12.01 5.00 1.09
N PHE A 119 -12.19 4.07 2.02
CA PHE A 119 -11.66 4.23 3.38
C PHE A 119 -10.14 4.17 3.38
N ASP A 120 -9.55 3.25 2.63
CA ASP A 120 -8.08 3.12 2.53
C ASP A 120 -7.45 4.38 1.95
N LEU A 121 -8.03 4.92 0.86
CA LEU A 121 -7.59 6.19 0.30
C LEU A 121 -7.64 7.32 1.32
N TRP A 122 -8.77 7.47 2.01
CA TRP A 122 -8.92 8.51 3.01
C TRP A 122 -7.90 8.36 4.15
N TYR A 123 -7.70 7.14 4.65
CA TYR A 123 -6.80 6.87 5.77
C TYR A 123 -5.34 7.17 5.41
N VAL A 124 -4.92 6.75 4.21
CA VAL A 124 -3.58 7.03 3.68
C VAL A 124 -3.41 8.54 3.45
N ALA A 125 -4.34 9.19 2.75
CA ALA A 125 -4.28 10.62 2.48
C ALA A 125 -4.24 11.45 3.77
N GLN A 126 -5.07 11.13 4.76
CA GLN A 126 -5.06 11.79 6.07
C GLN A 126 -3.72 11.59 6.79
N SER A 127 -3.15 10.38 6.72
CA SER A 127 -1.85 10.06 7.32
C SER A 127 -0.70 10.84 6.66
N LEU A 128 -0.86 11.19 5.38
CA LEU A 128 0.04 12.04 4.61
C LEU A 128 -0.23 13.54 4.77
N GLY A 129 -1.27 13.93 5.53
CA GLY A 129 -1.68 15.33 5.66
C GLY A 129 -2.23 15.93 4.37
N ALA A 130 -2.58 15.09 3.39
CA ALA A 130 -3.12 15.49 2.11
C ALA A 130 -4.58 15.96 2.25
N SER A 131 -4.93 17.01 1.51
CA SER A 131 -6.32 17.45 1.34
C SER A 131 -6.89 16.88 0.07
N ARG A 132 -8.22 16.87 -0.05
CA ARG A 132 -8.90 16.34 -1.24
C ARG A 132 -8.45 17.00 -2.55
N ASP A 133 -8.07 18.28 -2.49
CA ASP A 133 -7.60 19.04 -3.65
C ASP A 133 -6.26 18.52 -4.20
N THR A 134 -5.50 17.76 -3.40
CA THR A 134 -4.22 17.17 -3.82
C THR A 134 -4.38 15.85 -4.57
N TYR A 135 -5.59 15.30 -4.63
CA TYR A 135 -5.87 14.02 -5.29
C TYR A 135 -7.22 14.08 -6.02
N THR A 136 -7.46 15.05 -6.90
CA THR A 136 -8.79 15.23 -7.53
C THR A 136 -9.12 14.24 -8.65
N ARG A 137 -8.13 13.82 -9.44
CA ARG A 137 -8.28 12.85 -10.55
C ARG A 137 -8.57 11.45 -10.03
N LYS A 138 -9.56 10.73 -10.56
CA LYS A 138 -9.86 9.36 -10.10
C LYS A 138 -8.79 8.36 -10.53
N SER A 139 -8.48 7.42 -9.64
CA SER A 139 -7.59 6.29 -9.92
C SER A 139 -8.35 5.17 -10.63
N HIS A 140 -7.71 4.49 -11.57
CA HIS A 140 -8.32 3.34 -12.26
C HIS A 140 -8.03 2.03 -11.52
N ILE A 141 -9.02 1.15 -11.43
CA ILE A 141 -8.89 -0.18 -10.82
C ILE A 141 -9.36 -1.22 -11.83
N PHE A 142 -8.51 -2.19 -12.12
CA PHE A 142 -8.81 -3.35 -12.94
C PHE A 142 -9.01 -4.57 -12.04
N VAL A 143 -10.24 -5.09 -12.01
CA VAL A 143 -10.63 -6.25 -11.22
C VAL A 143 -10.83 -7.46 -12.13
N PHE A 144 -9.82 -8.33 -12.16
CA PHE A 144 -9.82 -9.59 -12.86
C PHE A 144 -10.51 -10.68 -12.01
N ALA A 145 -11.29 -11.53 -12.68
CA ALA A 145 -11.98 -12.66 -12.07
C ALA A 145 -11.45 -14.03 -12.55
N ASP A 146 -10.67 -14.06 -13.64
CA ASP A 146 -10.18 -15.28 -14.29
C ASP A 146 -8.66 -15.34 -14.21
N GLU A 147 -8.13 -16.37 -13.54
CA GLU A 147 -6.68 -16.57 -13.37
C GLU A 147 -5.94 -16.64 -14.72
N ARG A 148 -6.55 -17.27 -15.73
CA ARG A 148 -5.92 -17.39 -17.05
C ARG A 148 -5.78 -16.03 -17.74
N GLU A 149 -6.82 -15.22 -17.66
CA GLU A 149 -6.80 -13.84 -18.15
C GLU A 149 -5.76 -13.01 -17.39
N TRP A 150 -5.71 -13.15 -16.06
CA TRP A 150 -4.71 -12.49 -15.22
C TRP A 150 -3.27 -12.86 -15.65
N GLN A 151 -2.97 -14.14 -15.80
CA GLN A 151 -1.65 -14.60 -16.26
C GLN A 151 -1.32 -14.11 -17.68
N THR A 152 -2.34 -14.02 -18.56
CA THR A 152 -2.16 -13.45 -19.90
C THR A 152 -1.82 -11.97 -19.84
N PHE A 153 -2.49 -11.21 -18.97
CA PHE A 153 -2.18 -9.81 -18.72
C PHE A 153 -0.77 -9.65 -18.14
N LEU A 154 -0.43 -10.41 -17.09
CA LEU A 154 0.88 -10.36 -16.43
C LEU A 154 2.04 -10.62 -17.38
N ALA A 155 1.90 -11.54 -18.33
CA ALA A 155 2.91 -11.84 -19.34
C ALA A 155 3.27 -10.63 -20.23
N GLY A 156 2.38 -9.63 -20.32
CA GLY A 156 2.62 -8.37 -21.01
C GLY A 156 3.20 -7.26 -20.13
N THR A 157 3.46 -7.53 -18.85
CA THR A 157 3.96 -6.57 -17.87
C THR A 157 5.35 -6.96 -17.36
N HIS A 158 5.94 -6.11 -16.52
CA HIS A 158 7.16 -6.44 -15.77
C HIS A 158 6.87 -7.07 -14.40
N ALA A 159 5.60 -7.33 -14.08
CA ALA A 159 5.19 -7.92 -12.83
C ALA A 159 5.65 -9.38 -12.75
N PRO A 160 6.09 -9.86 -11.59
CA PRO A 160 6.31 -11.28 -11.38
C PRO A 160 5.03 -12.11 -11.65
N GLY A 161 5.16 -13.27 -12.28
CA GLY A 161 4.00 -14.13 -12.61
C GLY A 161 3.21 -14.66 -11.41
N TRP A 162 3.79 -14.61 -10.21
CA TRP A 162 3.14 -14.99 -8.95
C TRP A 162 2.38 -13.83 -8.29
N THR A 163 2.46 -12.63 -8.83
CA THR A 163 1.76 -11.45 -8.29
C THR A 163 0.25 -11.63 -8.45
N HIS A 164 -0.51 -11.39 -7.39
CA HIS A 164 -1.99 -11.43 -7.42
C HIS A 164 -2.63 -10.04 -7.43
N SER A 165 -1.85 -9.03 -7.08
CA SER A 165 -2.23 -7.63 -7.19
C SER A 165 -0.98 -6.76 -7.27
N PHE A 166 -1.10 -5.61 -7.90
CA PHE A 166 -0.08 -4.58 -7.81
C PHE A 166 -0.67 -3.21 -8.16
N ALA A 167 -0.04 -2.16 -7.65
CA ALA A 167 -0.23 -0.81 -8.14
C ALA A 167 0.82 -0.44 -9.20
N HIS A 168 0.41 0.31 -10.21
CA HIS A 168 1.31 0.95 -11.17
C HIS A 168 0.85 2.39 -11.38
N GLU A 169 1.73 3.35 -11.09
CA GLU A 169 1.33 4.75 -10.96
C GLU A 169 0.15 4.87 -9.97
N ASP A 170 -0.94 5.53 -10.36
CA ASP A 170 -2.18 5.63 -9.57
C ASP A 170 -3.25 4.63 -10.02
N GLU A 171 -2.86 3.56 -10.73
CA GLU A 171 -3.73 2.46 -11.16
C GLU A 171 -3.51 1.21 -10.31
N LEU A 172 -4.58 0.43 -10.13
CA LEU A 172 -4.59 -0.81 -9.33
C LEU A 172 -5.01 -1.98 -10.20
N PHE A 173 -4.29 -3.09 -10.11
CA PHE A 173 -4.58 -4.32 -10.84
C PHE A 173 -4.76 -5.44 -9.83
N LEU A 174 -5.95 -6.02 -9.79
CA LEU A 174 -6.37 -6.96 -8.75
C LEU A 174 -6.90 -8.24 -9.39
N ASN A 175 -6.38 -9.39 -8.97
CA ASN A 175 -6.96 -10.69 -9.28
C ASN A 175 -7.59 -11.28 -8.03
N ILE A 176 -8.92 -11.22 -7.97
CA ILE A 176 -9.70 -11.65 -6.79
C ILE A 176 -10.06 -13.14 -6.88
N GLY A 177 -10.22 -13.68 -8.08
CA GLY A 177 -10.61 -15.08 -8.29
C GLY A 177 -9.46 -16.08 -8.17
N GLY A 178 -8.22 -15.63 -8.37
CA GLY A 178 -7.04 -16.49 -8.50
C GLY A 178 -6.40 -17.00 -7.21
N THR A 179 -6.66 -16.34 -6.07
CA THR A 179 -5.86 -16.57 -4.85
C THR A 179 -6.23 -17.86 -4.10
N GLY A 180 -7.39 -18.47 -4.37
CA GLY A 180 -7.90 -19.62 -3.60
C GLY A 180 -8.20 -19.34 -2.11
N HIS A 181 -7.79 -18.18 -1.60
CA HIS A 181 -7.89 -17.73 -0.22
C HIS A 181 -8.92 -16.59 -0.04
N GLY A 182 -9.53 -16.13 -1.13
CA GLY A 182 -10.52 -15.05 -1.13
C GLY A 182 -9.88 -13.66 -1.22
N PHE A 183 -10.73 -12.65 -1.09
CA PHE A 183 -10.35 -11.25 -1.09
C PHE A 183 -9.59 -10.88 0.19
N ASP A 184 -8.42 -10.26 0.04
CA ASP A 184 -7.54 -9.85 1.14
C ASP A 184 -7.54 -8.33 1.31
N SER A 185 -8.19 -7.87 2.39
CA SER A 185 -8.27 -6.46 2.76
C SER A 185 -6.91 -5.80 3.04
N GLN A 186 -5.95 -6.56 3.60
CA GLN A 186 -4.63 -6.01 3.91
C GLN A 186 -3.84 -5.76 2.63
N THR A 187 -3.86 -6.72 1.71
CA THR A 187 -3.24 -6.56 0.39
C THR A 187 -3.90 -5.43 -0.40
N LEU A 188 -5.24 -5.31 -0.39
CA LEU A 188 -5.90 -4.17 -1.03
C LEU A 188 -5.43 -2.83 -0.45
N ALA A 189 -5.38 -2.71 0.88
CA ALA A 189 -4.95 -1.48 1.54
C ALA A 189 -3.46 -1.16 1.27
N HIS A 190 -2.61 -2.19 1.17
CA HIS A 190 -1.21 -2.06 0.76
C HIS A 190 -1.10 -1.47 -0.65
N GLU A 191 -1.75 -2.08 -1.65
CA GLU A 191 -1.68 -1.60 -3.03
C GLU A 191 -2.32 -0.22 -3.20
N THR A 192 -3.45 0.02 -2.50
CA THR A 192 -4.10 1.33 -2.47
C THR A 192 -3.15 2.40 -1.95
N THR A 193 -2.29 2.07 -1.00
CA THR A 193 -1.29 3.00 -0.47
C THR A 193 -0.32 3.45 -1.56
N HIS A 194 0.19 2.53 -2.38
CA HIS A 194 1.06 2.88 -3.50
C HIS A 194 0.36 3.80 -4.51
N ALA A 195 -0.87 3.47 -4.91
CA ALA A 195 -1.64 4.28 -5.86
C ALA A 195 -1.91 5.70 -5.32
N VAL A 196 -2.25 5.81 -4.03
CA VAL A 196 -2.49 7.10 -3.38
C VAL A 196 -1.21 7.91 -3.23
N VAL A 197 -0.09 7.27 -2.90
CA VAL A 197 1.22 7.92 -2.85
C VAL A 197 1.59 8.47 -4.24
N ALA A 198 1.43 7.68 -5.30
CA ALA A 198 1.68 8.12 -6.67
C ALA A 198 0.76 9.29 -7.07
N ARG A 199 -0.50 9.27 -6.65
CA ARG A 199 -1.46 10.35 -6.91
C ARG A 199 -1.11 11.66 -6.20
N ILE A 200 -0.68 11.60 -4.94
CA ILE A 200 -0.35 12.79 -4.13
C ILE A 200 1.02 13.38 -4.50
N TYR A 201 2.03 12.53 -4.69
CA TYR A 201 3.41 12.96 -4.93
C TYR A 201 3.79 12.97 -6.42
N GLY A 202 2.87 12.55 -7.30
CA GLY A 202 3.10 12.43 -8.73
C GLY A 202 4.27 11.51 -9.03
N ARG A 203 5.13 11.93 -9.97
CA ARG A 203 6.31 11.17 -10.40
C ARG A 203 7.51 11.28 -9.45
N ARG A 204 7.36 11.89 -8.27
CA ARG A 204 8.44 11.97 -7.28
C ARG A 204 8.65 10.59 -6.66
N ARG A 205 9.82 9.99 -6.89
CA ARG A 205 10.12 8.63 -6.46
C ARG A 205 10.48 8.57 -4.99
N TRP A 206 9.64 7.90 -4.21
CA TRP A 206 9.97 7.52 -2.85
C TRP A 206 11.12 6.51 -2.82
N PRO A 207 12.04 6.57 -1.83
CA PRO A 207 12.98 5.47 -1.59
C PRO A 207 12.22 4.15 -1.41
N VAL A 208 12.72 3.05 -1.99
CA VAL A 208 12.04 1.75 -1.98
C VAL A 208 11.64 1.33 -0.57
N TRP A 209 12.58 1.41 0.39
CA TRP A 209 12.31 1.07 1.78
C TRP A 209 11.17 1.90 2.40
N LEU A 210 11.02 3.17 2.01
CA LEU A 210 9.98 4.02 2.55
C LEU A 210 8.62 3.72 1.90
N ASN A 211 8.61 3.50 0.59
CA ASN A 211 7.41 3.15 -0.16
C ASN A 211 6.80 1.84 0.34
N GLU A 212 7.61 0.77 0.42
CA GLU A 212 7.16 -0.53 0.92
C GLU A 212 6.82 -0.47 2.40
N GLY A 213 7.66 0.16 3.23
CA GLY A 213 7.42 0.24 4.67
C GLY A 213 6.13 0.99 5.02
N PHE A 214 5.80 2.02 4.23
CA PHE A 214 4.57 2.78 4.41
C PHE A 214 3.35 1.99 3.93
N ALA A 215 3.44 1.30 2.78
CA ALA A 215 2.38 0.43 2.29
C ALA A 215 2.09 -0.74 3.23
N GLU A 216 3.12 -1.42 3.75
CA GLU A 216 2.97 -2.47 4.77
C GLU A 216 2.30 -1.95 6.04
N TYR A 217 2.76 -0.81 6.55
CA TYR A 217 2.16 -0.21 7.75
C TYR A 217 0.70 0.17 7.52
N MET A 218 0.38 0.78 6.37
CA MET A 218 -0.98 1.21 6.02
C MET A 218 -1.90 0.02 5.74
N GLY A 219 -1.40 -1.07 5.16
CA GLY A 219 -2.13 -2.32 4.95
C GLY A 219 -2.75 -2.82 6.25
N GLU A 220 -1.94 -2.91 7.31
CA GLU A 220 -2.44 -3.29 8.64
C GLU A 220 -3.24 -2.16 9.32
N ALA A 221 -2.74 -0.93 9.27
CA ALA A 221 -3.31 0.18 10.02
C ALA A 221 -4.69 0.58 9.52
N SER A 222 -4.92 0.53 8.21
CA SER A 222 -6.22 0.85 7.61
C SER A 222 -7.25 -0.21 7.97
N VAL A 223 -6.92 -1.50 7.84
CA VAL A 223 -7.80 -2.60 8.25
C VAL A 223 -8.15 -2.49 9.73
N ALA A 224 -7.15 -2.29 10.60
CA ALA A 224 -7.39 -2.10 12.03
C ALA A 224 -8.31 -0.90 12.30
N ALA A 225 -8.04 0.26 11.69
CA ALA A 225 -8.84 1.47 11.87
C ALA A 225 -10.29 1.30 11.38
N ARG A 226 -10.50 0.58 10.28
CA ARG A 226 -11.83 0.25 9.74
C ARG A 226 -12.66 -0.54 10.75
N HIS A 227 -12.02 -1.45 11.47
CA HIS A 227 -12.61 -2.27 12.53
C HIS A 227 -12.53 -1.67 13.93
N TRP A 228 -12.21 -0.37 14.06
CA TRP A 228 -12.10 0.34 15.34
C TRP A 228 -11.03 -0.26 16.29
N GLN A 229 -10.06 -0.95 15.72
CA GLN A 229 -8.91 -1.51 16.41
C GLN A 229 -7.74 -0.54 16.35
N SER A 230 -6.84 -0.66 17.32
CA SER A 230 -5.60 0.10 17.29
C SER A 230 -4.62 -0.56 16.33
N PRO A 231 -4.04 0.17 15.36
CA PRO A 231 -2.91 -0.34 14.56
C PRO A 231 -1.73 -0.82 15.42
N LEU A 232 -1.68 -0.41 16.69
CA LEU A 232 -0.63 -0.74 17.65
C LEU A 232 -0.81 -2.12 18.32
N SER A 233 -2.00 -2.74 18.23
CA SER A 233 -2.28 -3.98 18.97
C SER A 233 -1.48 -5.19 18.46
N ASN A 234 -1.01 -5.15 17.21
CA ASN A 234 -0.37 -6.29 16.54
C ASN A 234 1.16 -6.22 16.51
N GLN A 235 1.79 -5.39 17.36
CA GLN A 235 3.26 -5.24 17.33
C GLN A 235 4.03 -6.56 17.57
N ARG A 236 3.44 -7.51 18.30
CA ARG A 236 4.06 -8.81 18.63
C ARG A 236 4.01 -9.85 17.50
N SER A 237 3.19 -9.65 16.47
CA SER A 237 3.11 -10.58 15.33
C SER A 237 4.10 -10.25 14.20
N LEU A 238 4.81 -9.11 14.29
CA LEU A 238 5.76 -8.69 13.27
C LEU A 238 7.09 -9.43 13.40
N GLN A 239 7.61 -9.93 12.28
CA GLN A 239 8.95 -10.54 12.24
C GLN A 239 10.02 -9.56 12.72
N ALA A 240 11.09 -10.05 13.35
CA ALA A 240 12.22 -9.24 13.80
C ALA A 240 12.77 -8.39 12.65
N ALA A 241 13.16 -7.13 12.92
CA ALA A 241 13.91 -6.37 11.93
C ALA A 241 15.29 -7.02 11.77
N GLN A 242 15.71 -7.23 10.53
CA GLN A 242 16.94 -7.96 10.20
C GLN A 242 17.97 -7.10 9.44
N MET A 243 17.66 -5.83 9.19
CA MET A 243 18.60 -4.83 8.67
C MET A 243 18.79 -3.72 9.70
N THR A 244 20.00 -3.15 9.74
CA THR A 244 20.28 -1.88 10.43
C THR A 244 19.61 -0.73 9.68
N VAL A 245 19.42 0.43 10.33
CA VAL A 245 18.86 1.62 9.64
C VAL A 245 19.81 2.10 8.55
N ALA A 246 21.12 1.95 8.73
CA ALA A 246 22.11 2.29 7.71
C ALA A 246 21.95 1.43 6.45
N GLU A 247 21.80 0.11 6.58
CA GLU A 247 21.55 -0.81 5.47
C GLU A 247 20.21 -0.50 4.79
N LEU A 248 19.18 -0.20 5.57
CA LEU A 248 17.87 0.20 5.06
C LEU A 248 17.97 1.43 4.15
N PHE A 249 18.62 2.50 4.63
CA PHE A 249 18.77 3.76 3.89
C PHE A 249 19.69 3.65 2.66
N ALA A 250 20.61 2.69 2.67
CA ALA A 250 21.46 2.37 1.53
C ALA A 250 20.68 1.67 0.39
N THR A 251 19.50 1.11 0.65
CA THR A 251 18.71 0.38 -0.34
C THR A 251 18.08 1.34 -1.36
N LYS A 252 18.59 1.33 -2.62
CA LYS A 252 18.12 2.19 -3.71
C LYS A 252 17.19 1.50 -4.71
N GLN A 253 17.20 0.17 -4.72
CA GLN A 253 16.43 -0.68 -5.62
C GLN A 253 16.08 -1.97 -4.88
N TYR A 254 15.12 -2.73 -5.39
CA TYR A 254 14.83 -4.04 -4.82
C TYR A 254 16.07 -4.94 -4.90
N PRO A 255 16.39 -5.64 -3.80
CA PRO A 255 17.41 -6.68 -3.83
C PRO A 255 17.03 -7.78 -4.83
N ALA A 256 18.02 -8.34 -5.53
CA ALA A 256 17.80 -9.46 -6.44
C ALA A 256 17.49 -10.77 -5.69
N GLU A 257 17.96 -10.90 -4.45
CA GLU A 257 17.76 -12.08 -3.62
C GLU A 257 16.46 -11.96 -2.80
N ILE A 258 15.54 -12.91 -3.00
CA ILE A 258 14.22 -12.96 -2.33
C ILE A 258 14.35 -12.89 -0.80
N ALA A 259 15.32 -13.59 -0.22
CA ALA A 259 15.53 -13.56 1.23
C ALA A 259 15.89 -12.15 1.74
N VAL A 260 16.59 -11.35 0.93
CA VAL A 260 16.91 -9.95 1.26
C VAL A 260 15.68 -9.07 1.07
N VAL A 261 14.82 -9.37 0.08
CA VAL A 261 13.53 -8.68 -0.11
C VAL A 261 12.67 -8.83 1.15
N GLY A 262 12.51 -10.04 1.70
CA GLY A 262 11.77 -10.23 2.95
C GLY A 262 12.30 -9.35 4.10
N ARG A 263 13.63 -9.29 4.28
CA ARG A 263 14.27 -8.43 5.29
C ARG A 263 14.02 -6.95 5.08
N LEU A 264 14.02 -6.51 3.81
CA LEU A 264 13.71 -5.13 3.43
C LEU A 264 12.28 -4.79 3.86
N TYR A 265 11.29 -5.62 3.51
CA TYR A 265 9.88 -5.40 3.87
C TYR A 265 9.70 -5.36 5.39
N ASP A 266 10.18 -6.38 6.11
CA ASP A 266 10.04 -6.48 7.57
C ASP A 266 10.67 -5.26 8.28
N THR A 267 11.88 -4.89 7.88
CA THR A 267 12.60 -3.77 8.50
C THR A 267 11.96 -2.43 8.14
N SER A 268 11.53 -2.26 6.89
CA SER A 268 10.84 -1.06 6.40
C SER A 268 9.53 -0.81 7.14
N ALA A 269 8.70 -1.85 7.27
CA ALA A 269 7.42 -1.79 7.97
C ALA A 269 7.63 -1.42 9.45
N LYS A 270 8.62 -2.03 10.11
CA LYS A 270 8.99 -1.71 11.49
C LYS A 270 9.51 -0.29 11.65
N PHE A 271 10.31 0.20 10.71
CA PHE A 271 10.82 1.57 10.72
C PHE A 271 9.67 2.58 10.66
N VAL A 272 8.77 2.47 9.68
CA VAL A 272 7.62 3.37 9.56
C VAL A 272 6.73 3.27 10.79
N ARG A 273 6.43 2.06 11.25
CA ARG A 273 5.66 1.85 12.47
C ARG A 273 6.30 2.50 13.69
N TYR A 274 7.62 2.40 13.85
CA TYR A 274 8.33 3.07 14.93
C TYR A 274 8.07 4.57 14.90
N LEU A 275 8.16 5.20 13.73
CA LEU A 275 7.91 6.63 13.58
C LEU A 275 6.47 7.02 13.97
N PHE A 276 5.48 6.28 13.48
CA PHE A 276 4.07 6.51 13.80
C PHE A 276 3.71 6.24 15.27
N ASN A 277 4.44 5.33 15.93
CA ASN A 277 4.21 4.96 17.33
C ASN A 277 4.85 5.92 18.31
N LYS A 278 6.03 6.45 17.99
CA LYS A 278 6.81 7.28 18.91
C LYS A 278 6.61 8.76 18.72
N TYR A 279 6.28 9.20 17.50
CA TYR A 279 6.26 10.61 17.18
C TYR A 279 4.88 11.05 16.69
N PRO A 280 4.56 12.35 16.80
CA PRO A 280 3.33 12.90 16.24
C PRO A 280 3.23 12.60 14.74
N LYS A 281 2.09 12.06 14.31
CA LYS A 281 1.87 11.62 12.91
C LYS A 281 2.11 12.73 11.88
N GLN A 282 1.92 14.00 12.26
CA GLN A 282 2.10 15.16 11.37
C GLN A 282 3.57 15.42 11.01
N LEU A 283 4.52 14.75 11.67
CA LEU A 283 5.93 14.83 11.31
C LEU A 283 6.29 13.94 10.13
N PHE A 284 5.56 12.84 9.91
CA PHE A 284 5.87 11.88 8.86
C PHE A 284 5.85 12.51 7.45
N PRO A 285 4.82 13.28 7.04
CA PRO A 285 4.82 13.92 5.71
C PRO A 285 6.00 14.89 5.52
N LYS A 286 6.37 15.63 6.57
CA LYS A 286 7.52 16.55 6.52
C LYS A 286 8.84 15.80 6.33
N PHE A 287 8.95 14.61 6.90
CA PHE A 287 10.10 13.73 6.68
C PHE A 287 10.13 13.23 5.23
N VAL A 288 9.00 12.79 4.70
CA VAL A 288 8.88 12.39 3.28
C VAL A 288 9.30 13.53 2.36
N ASP A 289 8.74 14.73 2.54
CA ASP A 289 9.02 15.89 1.69
C ASP A 289 10.51 16.17 1.58
N ARG A 290 11.24 16.15 2.70
CA ARG A 290 12.68 16.38 2.73
C ARG A 290 13.47 15.31 1.97
N LEU A 291 13.07 14.04 2.08
CA LEU A 291 13.70 12.97 1.29
C LEU A 291 13.48 13.18 -0.21
N LEU A 292 12.27 13.57 -0.58
CA LEU A 292 11.91 13.83 -1.97
C LEU A 292 12.53 15.12 -2.52
N ASP A 293 12.94 16.05 -1.65
CA ASP A 293 13.73 17.24 -1.99
C ASP A 293 15.24 16.91 -2.13
N GLY A 294 15.61 15.63 -1.98
CA GLY A 294 16.96 15.13 -2.20
C GLY A 294 17.84 15.10 -0.94
N GLU A 295 17.27 15.38 0.24
CA GLU A 295 18.01 15.30 1.49
C GLU A 295 18.35 13.84 1.84
N ALA A 296 19.57 13.61 2.33
CA ALA A 296 19.98 12.28 2.79
C ALA A 296 19.13 11.83 3.99
N ALA A 297 18.71 10.57 3.99
CA ALA A 297 17.78 10.05 5.00
C ALA A 297 18.20 10.27 6.47
N PRO A 298 19.47 10.07 6.87
CA PRO A 298 19.92 10.42 8.21
C PRO A 298 19.71 11.90 8.58
N ALA A 299 20.01 12.81 7.64
CA ALA A 299 19.91 14.25 7.86
C ALA A 299 18.43 14.68 7.98
N ALA A 300 17.58 14.20 7.07
CA ALA A 300 16.14 14.45 7.12
C ALA A 300 15.52 13.91 8.43
N LEU A 301 15.95 12.73 8.89
CA LEU A 301 15.47 12.12 10.12
C LEU A 301 15.84 12.94 11.36
N ILE A 302 17.11 13.33 11.51
CA ILE A 302 17.58 14.19 12.61
C ILE A 302 16.85 15.53 12.57
N ALA A 303 16.66 16.10 11.39
CA ALA A 303 16.11 17.42 11.29
C ALA A 303 14.59 17.48 11.53
N ILE A 304 13.87 16.36 11.43
CA ILE A 304 12.44 16.26 11.78
C ILE A 304 12.24 15.73 13.21
N TYR A 305 13.05 14.76 13.66
CA TYR A 305 12.81 14.03 14.90
C TYR A 305 13.93 14.19 15.95
N GLY A 306 15.02 14.89 15.64
CA GLY A 306 16.24 14.99 16.46
C GLY A 306 16.09 15.74 17.78
N ASN A 307 14.97 16.43 18.01
CA ASN A 307 14.64 16.92 19.36
C ASN A 307 14.53 15.77 20.38
N GLU A 308 14.25 14.55 19.89
CA GLU A 308 14.08 13.37 20.72
C GLU A 308 15.39 12.59 20.85
N PHE A 309 16.28 12.60 19.86
CA PHE A 309 17.56 11.87 19.87
C PHE A 309 18.70 12.72 19.30
N ARG A 310 19.87 12.67 19.96
CA ARG A 310 21.00 13.56 19.66
C ARG A 310 21.64 13.32 18.29
N ASP A 311 21.65 12.08 17.83
CA ASP A 311 22.38 11.61 16.65
C ASP A 311 21.79 10.27 16.14
N MET A 312 22.31 9.79 15.00
CA MET A 312 21.87 8.52 14.41
C MET A 312 22.15 7.31 15.29
N ASP A 313 23.22 7.30 16.09
CA ASP A 313 23.53 6.19 16.98
C ASP A 313 22.48 6.08 18.09
N ALA A 314 22.05 7.22 18.65
CA ALA A 314 20.96 7.29 19.60
C ALA A 314 19.63 6.83 18.98
N PHE A 315 19.37 7.16 17.71
CA PHE A 315 18.19 6.66 16.98
C PHE A 315 18.26 5.14 16.81
N GLU A 316 19.36 4.61 16.26
CA GLU A 316 19.57 3.18 16.01
C GLU A 316 19.36 2.36 17.28
N LYS A 317 19.89 2.83 18.41
CA LYS A 317 19.71 2.17 19.71
C LYS A 317 18.25 2.09 20.13
N ARG A 318 17.48 3.16 19.93
CA ARG A 318 16.06 3.20 20.29
C ARG A 318 15.20 2.39 19.33
N PHE A 319 15.51 2.44 18.04
CA PHE A 319 14.87 1.61 17.03
C PHE A 319 15.13 0.12 17.31
N SER A 320 16.37 -0.26 17.57
CA SER A 320 16.77 -1.61 17.96
C SER A 320 16.05 -2.11 19.21
N GLN A 321 15.76 -1.24 20.18
CA GLN A 321 14.96 -1.59 21.36
C GLN A 321 13.48 -1.79 21.04
N PHE A 322 12.95 -1.10 20.04
CA PHE A 322 11.55 -1.21 19.63
C PHE A 322 11.26 -2.46 18.79
N VAL A 323 12.24 -2.91 17.99
CA VAL A 323 12.07 -4.02 17.04
C VAL A 323 12.39 -5.40 17.61
N ARG A 324 12.96 -5.45 18.82
CA ARG A 324 13.12 -6.65 19.66
C ARG A 324 11.81 -6.99 20.36
#